data_AF-A0A2E9WR75-F1
#
_entry.id   AF-A0A2E9WR75-F1
#
_cell.length_a   1.000
_cell.length_b   1.000
_cell.length_c   1.000
_cell.angle_alpha   90.00
_cell.angle_beta   90.00
_cell.angle_gamma   90.00
#
_symmetry.space_group_name_H-M   'P 1'
#
loop_
_entity.id
_entity.type
_entity.pdbx_description
1 polymer ?
#
loop_
_entity_poly.entity_id
_entity_poly.type
_entity_poly.pdbx_seq_one_letter_code
_entity_poly.pdbx_strand_id
1 'polypeptide(L)'
;MKKVFIIYGIYVLIVSISILVIVIVITLLNDLATKETRKTYFVSVQKNLDYIRKYPYARHFQIESLRKNLERGGLSLTDIGTSKKELEELFIEGCKLRAQRYIRWIREKPSQYPTWIKRLRERLKEGDLSLDDIGTSEEELRSLAPKPKLDLKRMAQTPC
;
A
#
# COMPACT_ATOMS: atom_id res chain seq x y z
N MET A 1 -25.44 68.60 4.41
CA MET A 1 -25.77 67.28 3.83
C MET A 1 -24.65 66.69 2.96
N LYS A 2 -24.17 67.34 1.89
CA LYS A 2 -23.09 66.80 1.01
C LYS A 2 -21.83 66.26 1.72
N LYS A 3 -21.29 66.95 2.72
CA LYS A 3 -20.08 66.51 3.46
C LYS A 3 -20.27 65.18 4.20
N VAL A 4 -21.46 64.91 4.74
CA VAL A 4 -21.78 63.67 5.47
C VAL A 4 -21.83 62.48 4.51
N PHE A 5 -22.41 62.65 3.32
CA PHE A 5 -22.42 61.63 2.27
C PHE A 5 -21.02 61.27 1.76
N ILE A 6 -20.12 62.27 1.65
CA ILE A 6 -18.73 62.04 1.26
C ILE A 6 -17.99 61.20 2.32
N ILE A 7 -18.14 61.54 3.60
CA ILE A 7 -17.52 60.79 4.71
C ILE A 7 -18.04 59.35 4.74
N TYR A 8 -19.35 59.16 4.59
CA TYR A 8 -19.96 57.82 4.55
C TYR A 8 -19.46 57.01 3.35
N GLY A 9 -19.37 57.61 2.16
CA GLY A 9 -18.82 56.96 0.97
C GLY A 9 -17.35 56.53 1.14
N ILE A 10 -16.53 57.38 1.76
CA ILE A 10 -15.13 57.04 2.10
C ILE A 10 -15.07 55.90 3.10
N TYR A 11 -15.92 55.91 4.14
CA TYR A 11 -15.98 54.83 5.13
C TYR A 11 -16.35 53.49 4.48
N VAL A 12 -17.39 53.46 3.65
CA VAL A 12 -17.81 52.25 2.91
C VAL A 12 -16.68 51.75 2.01
N LEU A 13 -15.97 52.65 1.33
CA LEU A 13 -14.82 52.29 0.50
C LEU A 13 -13.71 51.64 1.34
N ILE A 14 -13.34 52.24 2.48
CA ILE A 14 -12.30 51.70 3.38
C ILE A 14 -12.70 50.32 3.90
N VAL A 15 -13.95 50.14 4.32
CA VAL A 15 -14.46 48.84 4.79
C VAL A 15 -14.42 47.81 3.66
N SER A 16 -14.84 48.18 2.44
CA SER A 16 -14.82 47.27 1.28
C SER A 16 -13.40 46.82 0.91
N ILE A 17 -12.43 47.75 0.94
CA ILE A 17 -11.02 47.45 0.70
C ILE A 17 -10.48 46.55 1.81
N SER A 18 -10.84 46.82 3.06
CA SER A 18 -10.41 46.00 4.21
C SER A 18 -10.90 44.55 4.10
N ILE A 19 -12.17 44.36 3.71
CA ILE A 19 -12.74 43.03 3.46
C ILE A 19 -12.01 42.33 2.31
N LEU A 20 -11.76 43.05 1.20
CA LEU A 20 -11.04 42.49 0.05
C LEU A 20 -9.63 42.02 0.44
N VAL A 21 -8.89 42.83 1.22
CA VAL A 21 -7.56 42.47 1.72
C VAL A 21 -7.63 41.22 2.60
N ILE A 22 -8.61 41.12 3.51
CA ILE A 22 -8.80 39.94 4.36
C ILE A 22 -9.04 38.69 3.52
N VAL A 23 -9.90 38.76 2.51
CA VAL A 23 -10.18 37.63 1.61
C VAL A 23 -8.90 37.19 0.89
N ILE A 24 -8.13 38.13 0.33
CA ILE A 24 -6.86 37.83 -0.35
C ILE A 24 -5.88 37.15 0.61
N VAL A 25 -5.72 37.67 1.83
CA VAL A 25 -4.82 37.09 2.84
C VAL A 25 -5.24 35.67 3.19
N ILE A 26 -6.53 35.41 3.42
CA ILE A 26 -7.05 34.07 3.71
C ILE A 26 -6.75 33.11 2.54
N THR A 27 -6.99 33.53 1.30
CA THR A 27 -6.69 32.72 0.12
C THR A 27 -5.20 32.37 0.02
N LEU A 28 -4.31 33.35 0.24
CA LEU A 28 -2.86 33.13 0.22
C LEU A 28 -2.40 32.18 1.34
N LEU A 29 -2.95 32.32 2.55
CA LEU A 29 -2.63 31.43 3.67
C LEU A 29 -3.08 29.99 3.38
N ASN A 30 -4.26 29.80 2.80
CA ASN A 30 -4.75 28.48 2.40
C ASN A 30 -3.89 27.83 1.30
N ASP A 31 -3.46 28.60 0.30
CA ASP A 31 -2.56 28.11 -0.76
C ASP A 31 -1.19 27.68 -0.18
N LEU A 32 -0.62 28.49 0.70
CA LEU A 32 0.64 28.16 1.40
C LEU A 32 0.51 26.88 2.24
N ALA A 33 -0.56 26.77 3.03
CA ALA A 33 -0.82 25.56 3.83
C ALA A 33 -0.99 24.32 2.95
N THR A 34 -1.66 24.45 1.80
CA THR A 34 -1.85 23.36 0.83
C THR A 34 -0.52 22.93 0.21
N LYS A 35 0.33 23.88 -0.18
CA LYS A 35 1.67 23.62 -0.74
C LYS A 35 2.58 22.90 0.26
N GLU A 36 2.59 23.34 1.52
CA GLU A 36 3.41 22.73 2.56
C GLU A 36 2.95 21.30 2.89
N THR A 37 1.62 21.09 2.94
CA THR A 37 1.02 19.78 3.11
C THR A 37 1.41 18.85 1.96
N ARG A 38 1.25 19.31 0.71
CA ARG A 38 1.63 18.54 -0.49
C ARG A 38 3.11 18.17 -0.48
N LYS A 39 4.00 19.10 -0.10
CA LYS A 39 5.45 18.85 0.02
C LYS A 39 5.78 17.80 1.08
N THR A 40 5.12 17.86 2.24
CA THR A 40 5.30 16.87 3.32
C THR A 40 4.90 15.47 2.87
N TYR A 41 3.74 15.34 2.23
CA TYR A 41 3.30 14.06 1.67
C TYR A 41 4.20 13.58 0.54
N PHE A 42 4.69 14.47 -0.31
CA PHE A 42 5.59 14.12 -1.41
C PHE A 42 6.85 13.42 -0.90
N VAL A 43 7.52 14.00 0.11
CA VAL A 43 8.71 13.41 0.74
C VAL A 43 8.39 12.05 1.36
N SER A 44 7.27 11.94 2.08
CA SER A 44 6.83 10.70 2.72
C SER A 44 6.55 9.59 1.70
N VAL A 45 5.84 9.93 0.62
CA VAL A 45 5.48 9.01 -0.46
C VAL A 45 6.71 8.56 -1.23
N GLN A 46 7.62 9.48 -1.58
CA GLN A 46 8.90 9.12 -2.23
C GLN A 46 9.70 8.15 -1.38
N LYS A 47 9.85 8.43 -0.08
CA LYS A 47 10.55 7.54 0.84
C LYS A 47 9.93 6.14 0.89
N ASN A 48 8.59 6.05 0.86
CA ASN A 48 7.89 4.77 0.81
C ASN A 48 8.12 4.05 -0.54
N LEU A 49 8.01 4.76 -1.66
CA LEU A 49 8.27 4.22 -2.99
C LEU A 49 9.70 3.68 -3.12
N ASP A 50 10.70 4.44 -2.66
CA ASP A 50 12.10 4.01 -2.65
C ASP A 50 12.30 2.75 -1.78
N TYR A 51 11.59 2.68 -0.65
CA TYR A 51 11.59 1.50 0.19
C TYR A 51 10.97 0.29 -0.51
N ILE A 52 9.84 0.46 -1.22
CA ILE A 52 9.19 -0.62 -1.99
C ILE A 52 10.12 -1.11 -3.10
N ARG A 53 10.75 -0.19 -3.84
CA ARG A 53 11.71 -0.49 -4.91
C ARG A 53 12.94 -1.23 -4.39
N LYS A 54 13.44 -0.85 -3.20
CA LYS A 54 14.62 -1.46 -2.60
C LYS A 54 14.35 -2.78 -1.87
N TYR A 55 13.18 -2.92 -1.24
CA TYR A 55 12.86 -4.03 -0.34
C TYR A 55 11.64 -4.83 -0.83
N PRO A 56 11.86 -5.76 -1.76
CA PRO A 56 10.79 -6.47 -2.45
C PRO A 56 9.97 -7.44 -1.56
N TYR A 57 10.35 -7.65 -0.30
CA TYR A 57 9.59 -8.51 0.63
C TYR A 57 8.48 -7.78 1.39
N ALA A 58 8.31 -6.47 1.23
CA ALA A 58 7.47 -5.63 2.08
C ALA A 58 6.38 -4.89 1.28
N ARG A 59 5.55 -5.58 0.49
CA ARG A 59 4.83 -4.89 -0.60
C ARG A 59 3.33 -4.63 -0.40
N HIS A 60 2.56 -5.50 0.27
CA HIS A 60 1.10 -5.27 0.33
C HIS A 60 0.69 -4.07 1.21
N PHE A 61 1.15 -3.98 2.47
CA PHE A 61 0.76 -2.88 3.36
C PHE A 61 1.36 -1.54 2.90
N GLN A 62 2.56 -1.60 2.32
CA GLN A 62 3.34 -0.45 1.89
C GLN A 62 2.73 0.21 0.66
N ILE A 63 2.26 -0.58 -0.33
CA ILE A 63 1.56 -0.05 -1.50
C ILE A 63 0.23 0.60 -1.10
N GLU A 64 -0.51 0.00 -0.16
CA GLU A 64 -1.75 0.60 0.34
C GLU A 64 -1.49 1.90 1.11
N SER A 65 -0.47 1.92 1.97
CA SER A 65 -0.03 3.13 2.66
C SER A 65 0.45 4.21 1.69
N LEU A 66 1.10 3.84 0.58
CA LEU A 66 1.53 4.76 -0.46
C LEU A 66 0.32 5.41 -1.14
N ARG A 67 -0.71 4.62 -1.51
CA ARG A 67 -1.96 5.13 -2.10
C ARG A 67 -2.69 6.11 -1.18
N LYS A 68 -2.80 5.78 0.10
CA LYS A 68 -3.44 6.66 1.09
C LYS A 68 -2.71 7.98 1.29
N ASN A 69 -1.37 7.98 1.24
CA ASN A 69 -0.58 9.19 1.37
C ASN A 69 -0.57 10.03 0.09
N LEU A 70 -0.70 9.41 -1.09
CA LEU A 70 -0.94 10.13 -2.34
C LEU A 70 -2.26 10.91 -2.29
N GLU A 71 -3.34 10.25 -1.89
CA GLU A 71 -4.67 10.86 -1.75
C GLU A 71 -4.65 12.04 -0.77
N ARG A 72 -4.10 11.84 0.43
CA ARG A 72 -3.98 12.89 1.46
C ARG A 72 -3.10 14.06 1.03
N GLY A 73 -2.12 13.81 0.18
CA GLY A 73 -1.23 14.83 -0.36
C GLY A 73 -1.76 15.55 -1.59
N GLY A 74 -2.90 15.12 -2.16
CA GLY A 74 -3.33 15.58 -3.48
C GLY A 74 -2.27 15.31 -4.56
N LEU A 75 -1.59 14.17 -4.46
CA LEU A 75 -0.50 13.77 -5.34
C LEU A 75 -0.96 12.67 -6.29
N SER A 76 -0.44 12.72 -7.51
CA SER A 76 -0.57 11.66 -8.52
C SER A 76 0.63 10.72 -8.50
N LEU A 77 0.49 9.54 -9.12
CA LEU A 77 1.63 8.64 -9.35
C LEU A 77 2.72 9.29 -10.21
N THR A 78 2.31 10.12 -11.18
CA THR A 78 3.22 10.87 -12.03
C THR A 78 4.02 11.92 -11.27
N ASP A 79 3.44 12.56 -10.24
CA ASP A 79 4.16 13.52 -9.41
C ASP A 79 5.40 12.88 -8.77
N ILE A 80 5.32 11.61 -8.38
CA ILE A 80 6.40 10.88 -7.72
C ILE A 80 7.23 10.01 -8.68
N GLY A 81 7.03 10.16 -9.98
CA GLY A 81 7.78 9.42 -11.00
C GLY A 81 7.53 7.91 -10.99
N THR A 82 6.27 7.48 -10.83
CA THR A 82 5.87 6.07 -10.94
C THR A 82 4.59 5.91 -11.76
N SER A 83 4.18 4.66 -11.98
CA SER A 83 2.95 4.30 -12.69
C SER A 83 2.18 3.20 -11.97
N LYS A 84 0.90 3.05 -12.31
CA LYS A 84 0.08 1.93 -11.82
C LYS A 84 0.70 0.58 -12.18
N LYS A 85 1.24 0.48 -13.40
CA LYS A 85 1.93 -0.71 -13.91
C LYS A 85 3.16 -1.05 -13.08
N GLU A 86 4.03 -0.07 -12.80
CA GLU A 86 5.22 -0.30 -11.96
C GLU A 86 4.82 -0.80 -10.56
N LEU A 87 3.81 -0.18 -9.94
CA LEU A 87 3.32 -0.63 -8.63
C LEU A 87 2.74 -2.05 -8.66
N GLU A 88 2.04 -2.42 -9.73
CA GLU A 88 1.51 -3.78 -9.95
C GLU A 88 2.64 -4.80 -10.16
N GLU A 89 3.65 -4.48 -10.98
CA GLU A 89 4.83 -5.32 -11.20
C GLU A 89 5.60 -5.54 -9.89
N LEU A 90 5.85 -4.46 -9.14
CA LEU A 90 6.44 -4.55 -7.82
C LEU A 90 5.58 -5.41 -6.90
N PHE A 91 4.26 -5.24 -6.87
CA PHE A 91 3.39 -6.06 -6.04
C PHE A 91 3.52 -7.56 -6.36
N ILE A 92 3.41 -7.94 -7.64
CA ILE A 92 3.46 -9.33 -8.11
C ILE A 92 4.81 -9.97 -7.78
N GLU A 93 5.91 -9.26 -8.06
CA GLU A 93 7.24 -9.73 -7.71
C GLU A 93 7.35 -9.98 -6.19
N GLY A 94 6.60 -9.23 -5.36
CA GLY A 94 6.61 -9.36 -3.90
C GLY A 94 5.92 -10.62 -3.43
N CYS A 95 4.78 -10.91 -4.05
CA CYS A 95 4.08 -12.17 -3.90
C CYS A 95 5.00 -13.33 -4.30
N LYS A 96 5.69 -13.24 -5.45
CA LYS A 96 6.62 -14.26 -5.95
C LYS A 96 7.76 -14.55 -4.97
N LEU A 97 8.49 -13.53 -4.50
CA LEU A 97 9.61 -13.73 -3.56
C LEU A 97 9.15 -14.29 -2.21
N ARG A 98 7.99 -13.85 -1.69
CA ARG A 98 7.42 -14.40 -0.45
C ARG A 98 7.00 -15.85 -0.62
N ALA A 99 6.35 -16.18 -1.73
CA ALA A 99 5.98 -17.55 -2.07
C ALA A 99 7.22 -18.45 -2.18
N GLN A 100 8.28 -18.00 -2.87
CA GLN A 100 9.58 -18.69 -2.93
C GLN A 100 10.20 -18.90 -1.54
N ARG A 101 10.03 -17.95 -0.61
CA ARG A 101 10.48 -18.10 0.77
C ARG A 101 9.67 -19.15 1.53
N TYR A 102 8.36 -19.19 1.34
CA TYR A 102 7.51 -20.19 2.01
C TYR A 102 7.79 -21.60 1.51
N ILE A 103 7.96 -21.81 0.20
CA ILE A 103 8.34 -23.14 -0.30
C ILE A 103 9.71 -23.57 0.23
N ARG A 104 10.69 -22.66 0.34
CA ARG A 104 11.98 -22.96 0.99
C ARG A 104 11.78 -23.43 2.44
N TRP A 105 10.96 -22.73 3.22
CA TRP A 105 10.67 -23.14 4.60
C TRP A 105 9.90 -24.45 4.71
N ILE A 106 9.02 -24.75 3.75
CA ILE A 106 8.35 -26.05 3.67
C ILE A 106 9.39 -27.16 3.46
N ARG A 107 10.35 -26.95 2.54
CA ARG A 107 11.45 -27.89 2.27
C ARG A 107 12.37 -28.09 3.49
N GLU A 108 12.72 -27.00 4.17
CA GLU A 108 13.64 -27.03 5.33
C GLU A 108 12.97 -27.54 6.62
N LYS A 109 11.68 -27.28 6.81
CA LYS A 109 10.93 -27.60 8.05
C LYS A 109 9.56 -28.21 7.75
N PRO A 110 9.49 -29.48 7.32
CA PRO A 110 8.23 -30.15 7.02
C PRO A 110 7.23 -30.19 8.19
N SER A 111 7.70 -30.13 9.43
CA SER A 111 6.82 -30.05 10.62
C SER A 111 5.92 -28.81 10.66
N GLN A 112 6.30 -27.75 9.95
CA GLN A 112 5.53 -26.51 9.85
C GLN A 112 4.76 -26.40 8.53
N TYR A 113 4.69 -27.48 7.75
CA TYR A 113 4.02 -27.55 6.46
C TYR A 113 2.61 -26.91 6.49
N PRO A 114 1.70 -27.24 7.44
CA PRO A 114 0.33 -26.70 7.41
C PRO A 114 0.27 -25.16 7.52
N THR A 115 1.23 -24.56 8.24
CA THR A 115 1.31 -23.11 8.40
C THR A 115 1.81 -22.45 7.12
N TRP A 116 2.88 -22.99 6.54
CA TRP A 116 3.54 -22.38 5.39
C TRP A 116 2.80 -22.63 4.09
N ILE A 117 2.15 -23.79 3.93
CA ILE A 117 1.36 -24.09 2.73
C ILE A 117 0.18 -23.13 2.59
N LYS A 118 -0.51 -22.80 3.69
CA LYS A 118 -1.60 -21.82 3.69
C LYS A 118 -1.10 -20.45 3.21
N ARG A 119 0.00 -19.96 3.79
CA ARG A 119 0.60 -18.67 3.42
C ARG A 119 1.15 -18.65 1.99
N LEU A 120 1.69 -19.77 1.51
CA LEU A 120 2.11 -19.94 0.13
C LEU A 120 0.93 -19.74 -0.83
N ARG A 121 -0.18 -20.45 -0.61
CA ARG A 121 -1.39 -20.33 -1.45
C ARG A 121 -2.00 -18.94 -1.43
N GLU A 122 -2.03 -18.29 -0.27
CA GLU A 122 -2.47 -16.90 -0.15
C GLU A 122 -1.64 -15.96 -1.03
N ARG A 123 -0.31 -16.08 -1.02
CA ARG A 123 0.56 -15.23 -1.86
C ARG A 123 0.43 -15.52 -3.35
N LEU A 124 0.29 -16.78 -3.73
CA LEU A 124 0.06 -17.16 -5.13
C LEU A 124 -1.24 -16.55 -5.64
N LYS A 125 -2.32 -16.65 -4.86
CA LYS A 125 -3.60 -16.03 -5.20
C LYS A 125 -3.52 -14.51 -5.26
N GLU A 126 -2.88 -13.87 -4.27
CA GLU A 126 -2.75 -12.41 -4.26
C GLU A 126 -1.99 -11.89 -5.48
N GLY A 127 -0.90 -12.56 -5.87
CA GLY A 127 -0.07 -12.17 -7.01
C GLY A 127 -0.54 -12.68 -8.37
N ASP A 128 -1.65 -13.42 -8.44
CA ASP A 128 -2.08 -14.18 -9.62
C ASP A 128 -0.96 -15.05 -10.22
N LEU A 129 -0.26 -15.78 -9.33
CA LEU A 129 0.90 -16.60 -9.66
C LEU A 129 0.54 -18.09 -9.60
N SER A 130 1.16 -18.85 -10.50
CA SER A 130 1.17 -20.31 -10.48
C SER A 130 2.31 -20.87 -9.62
N LEU A 131 2.31 -22.19 -9.39
CA LEU A 131 3.44 -22.86 -8.75
C LEU A 131 4.69 -22.87 -9.64
N ASP A 132 4.51 -22.90 -10.96
CA ASP A 132 5.61 -22.87 -11.93
C ASP A 132 6.35 -21.54 -11.85
N ASP A 133 5.65 -20.42 -11.61
CA ASP A 133 6.24 -19.09 -11.45
C ASP A 133 7.26 -19.01 -10.30
N ILE A 134 7.15 -19.91 -9.32
CA ILE A 134 8.04 -19.99 -8.16
C ILE A 134 8.96 -21.21 -8.17
N GLY A 135 8.94 -22.01 -9.24
CA GLY A 135 9.80 -23.19 -9.42
C GLY A 135 9.44 -24.35 -8.50
N THR A 136 8.15 -24.68 -8.40
CA THR A 136 7.65 -25.87 -7.67
C THR A 136 6.43 -26.45 -8.40
N SER A 137 5.90 -27.58 -7.93
CA SER A 137 4.70 -28.21 -8.48
C SER A 137 3.79 -28.76 -7.39
N GLU A 138 2.55 -29.13 -7.76
CA GLU A 138 1.63 -29.80 -6.83
C GLU A 138 2.20 -31.14 -6.34
N GLU A 139 2.88 -31.88 -7.20
CA GLU A 139 3.52 -33.16 -6.89
C GLU A 139 4.59 -32.98 -5.81
N GLU A 140 5.43 -31.95 -5.95
CA GLU A 140 6.44 -31.63 -4.93
C GLU A 140 5.76 -31.30 -3.60
N LEU A 141 4.75 -30.42 -3.60
CA LEU A 141 4.02 -30.03 -2.39
C LEU A 141 3.38 -31.24 -1.70
N ARG A 142 2.75 -32.14 -2.46
CA ARG A 142 2.18 -33.39 -1.93
C ARG A 142 3.24 -34.29 -1.32
N SER A 143 4.42 -34.38 -1.91
CA SER A 143 5.53 -35.19 -1.37
C SER A 143 6.07 -34.65 -0.04
N LEU A 144 6.01 -33.33 0.14
CA LEU A 144 6.45 -32.61 1.35
C LEU A 144 5.36 -32.57 2.44
N ALA A 145 4.13 -32.91 2.10
CA ALA A 145 3.03 -32.92 3.05
C ALA A 145 3.29 -33.95 4.18
N PRO A 146 2.97 -33.62 5.44
CA PRO A 146 3.12 -34.54 6.54
C PRO A 146 2.26 -35.77 6.27
N LYS A 147 2.86 -36.96 6.36
CA LYS A 147 2.14 -38.21 6.19
C LYS A 147 1.03 -38.30 7.25
N PRO A 148 -0.15 -38.84 6.91
CA PRO A 148 -1.19 -39.10 7.90
C PRO A 148 -0.57 -39.89 9.05
N LYS A 149 -0.80 -39.47 10.30
CA LYS A 149 -0.48 -40.33 11.44
C LYS A 149 -1.33 -41.59 11.26
N LEU A 150 -0.67 -42.72 11.05
CA LEU A 150 -1.32 -44.02 10.96
C LEU A 150 -2.05 -44.25 12.29
N ASP A 151 -3.37 -44.19 12.28
CA ASP A 151 -4.17 -44.46 13.48
C ASP A 151 -4.27 -45.97 13.68
N LEU A 152 -3.23 -46.54 14.30
CA LEU A 152 -3.12 -47.97 14.60
C LEU A 152 -4.31 -48.49 15.42
N LYS A 153 -5.03 -47.63 16.16
CA LYS A 153 -6.19 -48.04 16.96
C LYS A 153 -7.42 -48.34 16.10
N ARG A 154 -7.52 -47.74 14.90
CA ARG A 154 -8.66 -47.95 13.99
C ARG A 154 -8.52 -49.21 13.15
N MET A 155 -7.29 -49.64 12.86
CA MET A 155 -7.03 -50.89 12.12
C MET A 155 -7.27 -52.15 12.97
N ALA A 156 -7.03 -52.08 14.28
CA ALA A 156 -7.29 -53.18 15.21
C ALA A 156 -8.79 -53.44 15.51
N GLN A 157 -9.70 -52.62 14.96
CA GLN A 157 -11.15 -52.74 15.15
C GLN A 157 -11.89 -53.22 13.90
N THR A 158 -11.19 -53.59 12.83
CA THR A 158 -11.81 -54.23 11.65
C THR A 158 -11.85 -55.73 11.90
N PRO A 159 -13.02 -56.36 12.14
CA PRO A 159 -13.10 -57.81 12.23
C PRO A 159 -12.80 -58.41 10.85
N CYS A 160 -12.08 -59.53 10.83
CA CYS A 160 -11.88 -60.34 9.63
C CYS A 160 -13.21 -60.90 9.10
#